data_AF-A0A5B2YV22-F1
#
_entry.id   AF-A0A5B2YV22-F1
#
_cell.length_a   1.000
_cell.length_b   1.000
_cell.length_c   1.000
_cell.angle_alpha   90.00
_cell.angle_beta   90.00
_cell.angle_gamma   90.00
#
_symmetry.space_group_name_H-M   'P 1'
#
loop_
_entity.id
_entity.type
_entity.pdbx_description
1 polymer ?
#
loop_
_entity_poly.entity_id
_entity_poly.type
_entity_poly.pdbx_seq_one_letter_code
_entity_poly.pdbx_strand_id
1 'polypeptide(L)'
;MQEPSKRLDIHVQIVIFTTIKNYTVNQKLYTDSQKTDINKTGPNWPQNSNIRMLRPGFEPGIVALRGNVQIPSLEGFQEYLESSLKLEKATVRNRMVYAKKYHSLLQTWNFSELAKMSIQKRGHVMRALSLLSKYQGQYEKWQQVRNNYQLKWSNTDSLNSFRKINDENNDINSMIDWVRQSVKQFPRFANVLIFNTLTGLRPTEAVESFNLLSSSSRDYLSKDGRRLEHFRFPSIFIRRTKKAFISIMNKHIMNLVKESKYEDLNYSKIRLAFQRNNKKCNMSYCRKIFATFLRNEGVEPELIDLLQGRIPNSIFVRHYYRPQLETIYNRVADKLDKLNDLLTRT
;
A
#
# COMPACT_ATOMS: atom_id res chain seq x y z
N MET A 1 41.14 -11.03 -20.75
CA MET A 1 39.71 -11.43 -20.86
C MET A 1 38.95 -10.77 -19.72
N GLN A 2 38.17 -9.73 -19.99
CA GLN A 2 37.39 -8.99 -18.98
C GLN A 2 35.95 -9.53 -18.91
N GLU A 3 35.46 -9.68 -17.67
CA GLU A 3 34.25 -10.38 -17.28
C GLU A 3 32.92 -9.74 -17.75
N PRO A 4 31.96 -10.54 -18.24
CA PRO A 4 30.62 -10.07 -18.62
C PRO A 4 29.68 -9.72 -17.45
N SER A 5 30.08 -9.96 -16.19
CA SER A 5 29.22 -9.82 -15.00
C SER A 5 28.84 -8.37 -14.66
N LYS A 6 29.72 -7.38 -14.90
CA LYS A 6 29.46 -5.96 -14.55
C LYS A 6 28.46 -5.26 -15.47
N ARG A 7 28.24 -5.78 -16.69
CA ARG A 7 27.29 -5.19 -17.66
C ARG A 7 25.83 -5.48 -17.32
N LEU A 8 25.51 -6.62 -16.67
CA LEU A 8 24.13 -6.98 -16.33
C LEU A 8 23.53 -6.10 -15.21
N ASP A 9 24.29 -5.81 -14.16
CA ASP A 9 23.81 -5.00 -13.01
C ASP A 9 23.46 -3.56 -13.40
N ILE A 10 24.28 -2.95 -14.26
CA ILE A 10 24.03 -1.61 -14.79
C ILE A 10 22.79 -1.63 -15.69
N HIS A 11 22.60 -2.69 -16.47
CA HIS A 11 21.47 -2.79 -17.39
C HIS A 11 20.14 -2.93 -16.64
N VAL A 12 20.09 -3.67 -15.53
CA VAL A 12 18.89 -3.80 -14.68
C VAL A 12 18.56 -2.46 -14.00
N GLN A 13 19.56 -1.76 -13.46
CA GLN A 13 19.33 -0.43 -12.89
C GLN A 13 18.83 0.57 -13.95
N ILE A 14 19.44 0.59 -15.13
CA ILE A 14 19.02 1.45 -16.25
C ILE A 14 17.60 1.10 -16.70
N VAL A 15 17.24 -0.18 -16.81
CA VAL A 15 15.89 -0.60 -17.21
C VAL A 15 14.87 -0.19 -16.15
N ILE A 16 15.14 -0.39 -14.86
CA ILE A 16 14.26 0.06 -13.77
C ILE A 16 14.09 1.59 -13.82
N PHE A 17 15.18 2.36 -13.95
CA PHE A 17 15.12 3.81 -14.05
C PHE A 17 14.39 4.28 -15.32
N THR A 18 14.61 3.63 -16.45
CA THR A 18 13.98 3.96 -17.74
C THR A 18 12.50 3.62 -17.74
N THR A 19 12.10 2.46 -17.20
CA THR A 19 10.69 2.09 -17.04
C THR A 19 9.97 3.01 -16.05
N ILE A 20 10.61 3.41 -14.95
CA ILE A 20 10.05 4.40 -14.02
C ILE A 20 9.91 5.77 -14.72
N LYS A 21 10.92 6.19 -15.48
CA LYS A 21 10.89 7.46 -16.22
C LYS A 21 9.82 7.42 -17.31
N ASN A 22 9.70 6.34 -18.07
CA ASN A 22 8.71 6.16 -19.12
C ASN A 22 7.29 6.00 -18.56
N TYR A 23 7.10 5.35 -17.41
CA TYR A 23 5.80 5.32 -16.73
C TYR A 23 5.41 6.72 -16.22
N THR A 24 6.36 7.48 -15.70
CA THR A 24 6.14 8.87 -15.26
C THR A 24 5.87 9.80 -16.45
N VAL A 25 6.58 9.60 -17.57
CA VAL A 25 6.39 10.35 -18.83
C VAL A 25 5.08 9.97 -19.49
N ASN A 26 4.69 8.70 -19.53
CA ASN A 26 3.40 8.26 -20.07
C ASN A 26 2.23 8.71 -19.20
N GLN A 27 2.38 8.79 -17.87
CA GLN A 27 1.39 9.47 -17.03
C GLN A 27 1.27 10.97 -17.37
N LYS A 28 2.38 11.62 -17.75
CA LYS A 28 2.42 13.03 -18.16
C LYS A 28 1.81 13.22 -19.57
N LEU A 29 2.16 12.36 -20.52
CA LEU A 29 1.64 12.38 -21.89
C LEU A 29 0.16 12.01 -21.95
N TYR A 30 -0.32 11.09 -21.10
CA TYR A 30 -1.74 10.76 -21.00
C TYR A 30 -2.55 11.90 -20.36
N THR A 31 -1.92 12.72 -19.50
CA THR A 31 -2.53 13.98 -19.00
C THR A 31 -2.45 15.13 -20.01
N ASP A 32 -1.50 15.09 -20.94
CA ASP A 32 -1.32 16.13 -21.96
C ASP A 32 -2.14 15.83 -23.24
N SER A 33 -2.39 14.55 -23.58
CA SER A 33 -3.22 14.13 -24.73
C SER A 33 -4.73 14.26 -24.48
N GLN A 34 -5.15 14.64 -23.26
CA GLN A 34 -6.53 15.04 -22.95
C GLN A 34 -6.70 16.58 -22.98
N LYS A 35 -5.69 17.32 -23.47
CA LYS A 35 -5.72 18.76 -23.65
C LYS A 35 -5.43 19.16 -25.11
N THR A 36 -6.24 18.67 -26.03
CA THR A 36 -6.37 19.30 -27.36
C THR A 36 -7.82 19.24 -27.80
N ASP A 37 -8.27 20.38 -28.34
CA ASP A 37 -9.55 20.66 -29.00
C ASP A 37 -10.76 20.97 -28.13
N ILE A 38 -10.80 22.19 -27.56
CA ILE A 38 -11.99 23.06 -27.68
C ILE A 38 -11.56 24.54 -27.73
N ASN A 39 -11.59 25.15 -28.92
CA ASN A 39 -11.56 26.60 -29.10
C ASN A 39 -12.95 27.18 -28.79
N LYS A 40 -13.05 28.15 -27.87
CA LYS A 40 -13.67 29.50 -28.07
C LYS A 40 -13.88 30.26 -26.73
N THR A 41 -13.23 31.43 -26.66
CA THR A 41 -13.60 32.72 -26.01
C THR A 41 -13.96 32.80 -24.52
N GLY A 42 -13.07 33.38 -23.70
CA GLY A 42 -13.31 33.85 -22.32
C GLY A 42 -12.00 34.12 -21.53
N PRO A 43 -11.95 35.05 -20.54
CA PRO A 43 -10.83 35.98 -20.37
C PRO A 43 -9.59 35.46 -19.62
N ASN A 44 -8.50 36.14 -19.94
CA ASN A 44 -7.09 35.93 -19.58
C ASN A 44 -6.84 35.93 -18.04
N TRP A 45 -6.22 34.86 -17.52
CA TRP A 45 -5.66 34.80 -16.16
C TRP A 45 -4.24 34.20 -16.20
N PRO A 46 -3.30 34.70 -15.35
CA PRO A 46 -1.88 34.50 -15.54
C PRO A 46 -1.46 33.07 -15.22
N GLN A 47 -0.54 32.56 -16.04
CA GLN A 47 0.16 31.30 -15.82
C GLN A 47 0.97 31.39 -14.53
N ASN A 48 0.69 30.51 -13.57
CA ASN A 48 1.70 30.11 -12.60
C ASN A 48 1.65 28.60 -12.36
N SER A 49 2.66 27.97 -12.93
CA SER A 49 3.01 26.57 -12.83
C SER A 49 3.64 26.29 -11.47
N ASN A 50 3.11 25.29 -10.75
CA ASN A 50 3.88 24.37 -9.87
C ASN A 50 2.92 23.41 -9.15
N ILE A 51 2.73 22.22 -9.71
CA ILE A 51 1.96 21.14 -9.09
C ILE A 51 2.81 20.51 -7.96
N ARG A 52 2.58 20.94 -6.71
CA ARG A 52 3.05 20.21 -5.52
C ARG A 52 2.01 19.17 -5.10
N MET A 53 2.41 17.90 -5.07
CA MET A 53 1.57 16.76 -4.71
C MET A 53 1.02 16.83 -3.27
N LEU A 54 -0.30 16.63 -3.14
CA LEU A 54 -1.06 16.78 -1.90
C LEU A 54 -0.87 15.59 -0.94
N ARG A 55 -0.35 15.88 0.26
CA ARG A 55 -0.48 15.03 1.45
C ARG A 55 -1.85 15.31 2.10
N PRO A 56 -2.62 14.30 2.52
CA PRO A 56 -3.79 14.54 3.37
C PRO A 56 -3.30 15.08 4.73
N GLY A 57 -3.22 16.39 4.86
CA GLY A 57 -2.62 17.07 6.01
C GLY A 57 -1.88 18.37 5.67
N PHE A 58 -1.59 18.63 4.40
CA PHE A 58 -1.10 19.93 3.93
C PHE A 58 -1.50 20.09 2.46
N GLU A 59 -2.52 20.90 2.20
CA GLU A 59 -3.00 21.25 0.86
C GLU A 59 -2.98 22.79 0.73
N PRO A 60 -2.58 23.34 -0.43
CA PRO A 60 -2.47 24.78 -0.67
C PRO A 60 -3.84 25.44 -0.49
N GLY A 61 -3.83 26.68 -0.02
CA GLY A 61 -5.02 27.42 0.40
C GLY A 61 -6.12 27.41 -0.65
N ILE A 62 -7.13 26.58 -0.44
CA ILE A 62 -8.45 26.75 -1.05
C ILE A 62 -9.16 27.77 -0.18
N VAL A 63 -9.46 28.94 -0.76
CA VAL A 63 -10.24 29.99 -0.13
C VAL A 63 -11.59 29.39 0.27
N ALA A 64 -11.92 29.43 1.56
CA ALA A 64 -13.25 29.06 2.03
C ALA A 64 -14.26 29.91 1.27
N LEU A 65 -15.30 29.28 0.69
CA LEU A 65 -16.43 30.01 0.12
C LEU A 65 -17.08 30.79 1.28
N ARG A 66 -16.74 32.09 1.38
CA ARG A 66 -17.36 33.01 2.32
C ARG A 66 -18.66 33.47 1.69
N GLY A 67 -19.76 32.84 2.10
CA GLY A 67 -21.12 33.18 1.71
C GLY A 67 -22.08 32.84 2.84
N ASN A 68 -23.09 33.68 3.01
CA ASN A 68 -24.04 33.62 4.12
C ASN A 68 -24.79 32.28 4.21
N VAL A 69 -25.13 31.96 5.45
CA VAL A 69 -25.70 30.71 5.94
C VAL A 69 -27.01 30.36 5.22
N GLN A 70 -26.96 29.30 4.42
CA GLN A 70 -28.07 28.42 4.14
C GLN A 70 -27.52 27.00 4.27
N ILE A 71 -28.14 26.17 5.11
CA ILE A 71 -27.75 24.76 5.32
C ILE A 71 -28.28 23.96 4.13
N PRO A 72 -27.45 23.46 3.20
CA PRO A 72 -27.94 22.56 2.18
C PRO A 72 -27.82 21.12 2.73
N SER A 73 -28.83 20.35 2.36
CA SER A 73 -28.85 18.89 2.26
C SER A 73 -27.51 18.32 1.75
N LEU A 74 -27.31 17.01 1.88
CA LEU A 74 -26.17 16.31 1.26
C LEU A 74 -26.20 16.35 -0.30
N GLU A 75 -27.14 17.09 -0.89
CA GLU A 75 -27.26 17.33 -2.33
C GLU A 75 -26.02 18.12 -2.81
N GLY A 76 -25.45 17.72 -3.94
CA GLY A 76 -24.23 18.34 -4.49
C GLY A 76 -22.91 18.00 -3.79
N PHE A 77 -22.91 17.45 -2.56
CA PHE A 77 -21.65 17.12 -1.87
C PHE A 77 -20.85 16.04 -2.62
N GLN A 78 -21.52 15.04 -3.20
CA GLN A 78 -20.83 14.01 -4.00
C GLN A 78 -20.14 14.62 -5.22
N GLU A 79 -20.82 15.53 -5.93
CA GLU A 79 -20.29 16.22 -7.09
C GLU A 79 -19.11 17.12 -6.72
N TYR A 80 -19.18 17.81 -5.57
CA TYR A 80 -18.03 18.56 -5.04
C TYR A 80 -16.79 17.65 -4.83
N LEU A 81 -16.99 16.43 -4.30
CA LEU A 81 -15.89 15.48 -4.11
C LEU A 81 -15.32 14.94 -5.44
N GLU A 82 -16.18 14.69 -6.42
CA GLU A 82 -15.83 14.10 -7.72
C GLU A 82 -15.26 15.14 -8.69
N SER A 83 -15.95 16.26 -8.88
CA SER A 83 -15.64 17.26 -9.89
C SER A 83 -14.65 18.30 -9.39
N SER A 84 -14.88 18.86 -8.19
CA SER A 84 -14.02 19.91 -7.65
C SER A 84 -12.72 19.35 -7.06
N LEU A 85 -12.80 18.28 -6.27
CA LEU A 85 -11.63 17.69 -5.61
C LEU A 85 -11.01 16.52 -6.39
N LYS A 86 -11.64 16.05 -7.47
CA LYS A 86 -11.14 14.97 -8.34
C LYS A 86 -10.75 13.71 -7.56
N LEU A 87 -11.53 13.38 -6.54
CA LEU A 87 -11.26 12.21 -5.71
C LEU A 87 -11.63 10.91 -6.43
N GLU A 88 -10.88 9.86 -6.17
CA GLU A 88 -11.18 8.52 -6.68
C GLU A 88 -12.55 8.03 -6.19
N LYS A 89 -13.33 7.38 -7.06
CA LYS A 89 -14.69 6.86 -6.77
C LYS A 89 -14.77 6.08 -5.45
N ALA A 90 -13.79 5.25 -5.13
CA ALA A 90 -13.75 4.50 -3.87
C ALA A 90 -13.61 5.42 -2.64
N THR A 91 -12.80 6.47 -2.76
CA THR A 91 -12.63 7.49 -1.71
C THR A 91 -13.90 8.31 -1.55
N VAL A 92 -14.53 8.73 -2.65
CA VAL A 92 -15.82 9.45 -2.63
C VAL A 92 -16.86 8.63 -1.90
N ARG A 93 -17.06 7.36 -2.28
CA ARG A 93 -18.01 6.45 -1.61
C ARG A 93 -17.75 6.37 -0.11
N ASN A 94 -16.49 6.24 0.30
CA ASN A 94 -16.12 6.20 1.72
C ASN A 94 -16.46 7.52 2.44
N ARG A 95 -16.14 8.67 1.84
CA ARG A 95 -16.45 9.98 2.41
C ARG A 95 -17.95 10.22 2.51
N MET A 96 -18.71 9.84 1.50
CA MET A 96 -20.18 9.93 1.51
C MET A 96 -20.80 9.10 2.62
N VAL A 97 -20.36 7.84 2.81
CA VAL A 97 -20.88 6.97 3.89
C VAL A 97 -20.67 7.61 5.27
N TYR A 98 -19.47 8.12 5.54
CA TYR A 98 -19.17 8.75 6.83
C TYR A 98 -19.81 10.13 6.98
N ALA A 99 -19.91 10.93 5.91
CA ALA A 99 -20.61 12.20 5.93
C ALA A 99 -22.11 11.99 6.23
N LYS A 100 -22.77 11.07 5.51
CA LYS A 100 -24.17 10.70 5.75
C LYS A 100 -24.43 10.19 7.16
N LYS A 101 -23.48 9.48 7.75
CA LYS A 101 -23.66 8.92 9.10
C LYS A 101 -23.42 9.93 10.22
N TYR A 102 -22.52 10.91 10.03
CA TYR A 102 -22.05 11.78 11.11
C TYR A 102 -22.24 13.28 10.85
N HIS A 103 -23.00 13.68 9.82
CA HIS A 103 -23.22 15.10 9.51
C HIS A 103 -23.89 15.86 10.67
N SER A 104 -24.71 15.20 11.49
CA SER A 104 -25.36 15.80 12.66
C SER A 104 -24.36 16.35 13.70
N LEU A 105 -23.12 15.85 13.70
CA LEU A 105 -22.06 16.40 14.55
C LEU A 105 -21.66 17.82 14.13
N LEU A 106 -21.79 18.18 12.85
CA LEU A 106 -21.57 19.55 12.37
C LEU A 106 -22.77 20.46 12.64
N GLN A 107 -23.95 19.91 12.95
CA GLN A 107 -25.11 20.69 13.37
C GLN A 107 -25.04 21.02 14.87
N THR A 108 -24.75 20.00 15.68
CA THR A 108 -24.68 20.11 17.14
C THR A 108 -23.35 20.64 17.67
N TRP A 109 -22.28 20.54 16.88
CA TRP A 109 -20.91 20.88 17.28
C TRP A 109 -20.39 20.13 18.53
N ASN A 110 -21.03 19.03 18.90
CA ASN A 110 -20.62 18.16 19.99
C ASN A 110 -19.90 16.92 19.45
N PHE A 111 -18.58 16.86 19.67
CA PHE A 111 -17.73 15.78 19.14
C PHE A 111 -17.31 14.77 20.21
N SER A 112 -17.99 14.75 21.35
CA SER A 112 -17.71 13.80 22.45
C SER A 112 -17.82 12.35 21.99
N GLU A 113 -18.71 12.04 21.03
CA GLU A 113 -18.81 10.70 20.45
C GLU A 113 -17.54 10.29 19.68
N LEU A 114 -16.86 11.24 19.03
CA LEU A 114 -15.61 10.93 18.32
C LEU A 114 -14.50 10.47 19.26
N ALA A 115 -14.46 10.97 20.51
CA ALA A 115 -13.48 10.56 21.50
C ALA A 115 -13.62 9.07 21.86
N LYS A 116 -14.84 8.53 21.83
CA LYS A 116 -15.15 7.12 22.14
C LYS A 116 -14.82 6.15 21.00
N MET A 117 -14.54 6.65 19.79
CA MET A 117 -14.26 5.82 18.62
C MET A 117 -12.80 5.33 18.59
N SER A 118 -12.59 4.14 18.01
CA SER A 118 -11.25 3.70 17.61
C SER A 118 -10.56 4.74 16.73
N ILE A 119 -9.23 4.85 16.85
CA ILE A 119 -8.45 5.88 16.15
C ILE A 119 -8.61 5.81 14.62
N GLN A 120 -8.75 4.62 14.06
CA GLN A 120 -8.96 4.41 12.63
C GLN A 120 -10.32 4.95 12.19
N LYS A 121 -11.39 4.52 12.86
CA LYS A 121 -12.76 4.96 12.55
C LYS A 121 -12.88 6.47 12.72
N ARG A 122 -12.37 7.01 13.83
CA ARG A 122 -12.31 8.46 14.10
C ARG A 122 -11.61 9.21 12.97
N GLY A 123 -10.46 8.72 12.50
CA GLY A 123 -9.76 9.33 11.37
C GLY A 123 -10.54 9.31 10.06
N HIS A 124 -11.38 8.31 9.79
CA HIS A 124 -12.28 8.31 8.63
C HIS A 124 -13.40 9.34 8.77
N VAL A 125 -14.05 9.39 9.94
CA VAL A 125 -15.12 10.35 10.24
C VAL A 125 -14.59 11.78 10.13
N MET A 126 -13.48 12.10 10.80
CA MET A 126 -12.88 13.42 10.76
C MET A 126 -12.54 13.89 9.34
N ARG A 127 -12.07 12.99 8.45
CA ARG A 127 -11.79 13.37 7.05
C ARG A 127 -13.06 13.66 6.27
N ALA A 128 -14.14 12.91 6.50
CA ALA A 128 -15.42 13.18 5.88
C ALA A 128 -16.02 14.50 6.36
N LEU A 129 -16.03 14.73 7.68
CA LEU A 129 -16.57 15.96 8.28
C LEU A 129 -15.75 17.20 7.90
N SER A 130 -14.42 17.07 7.82
CA SER A 130 -13.58 18.17 7.36
C SER A 130 -13.84 18.58 5.91
N LEU A 131 -14.22 17.64 5.03
CA LEU A 131 -14.57 17.96 3.64
C LEU A 131 -15.99 18.53 3.58
N LEU A 132 -16.92 17.97 4.36
CA LEU A 132 -18.29 18.46 4.44
C LEU A 132 -18.33 19.89 5.01
N SER A 133 -17.56 20.19 6.06
CA SER A 133 -17.45 21.54 6.61
C SER A 133 -16.83 22.53 5.61
N LYS A 134 -15.92 22.08 4.73
CA LYS A 134 -15.38 22.93 3.66
C LYS A 134 -16.45 23.25 2.62
N TYR A 135 -17.20 22.24 2.20
CA TYR A 135 -18.32 22.39 1.28
C TYR A 135 -19.39 23.35 1.82
N GLN A 136 -19.69 23.25 3.12
CA GLN A 136 -20.67 24.09 3.81
C GLN A 136 -20.14 25.48 4.23
N GLY A 137 -18.88 25.83 3.93
CA GLY A 137 -18.29 27.12 4.34
C GLY A 137 -17.96 27.25 5.84
N GLN A 138 -18.02 26.15 6.62
CA GLN A 138 -17.82 26.12 8.07
C GLN A 138 -16.46 25.55 8.50
N TYR A 139 -15.46 25.59 7.61
CA TYR A 139 -14.17 24.95 7.86
C TYR A 139 -13.39 25.57 9.02
N GLU A 140 -13.46 26.89 9.19
CA GLU A 140 -12.81 27.60 10.30
C GLU A 140 -13.35 27.12 11.65
N LYS A 141 -14.69 27.03 11.77
CA LYS A 141 -15.37 26.49 12.96
C LYS A 141 -15.01 25.02 13.22
N TRP A 142 -14.92 24.20 12.17
CA TRP A 142 -14.40 22.84 12.27
C TRP A 142 -12.98 22.77 12.82
N GLN A 143 -12.07 23.63 12.35
CA GLN A 143 -10.68 23.65 12.85
C GLN A 143 -10.63 24.02 14.34
N GLN A 144 -11.39 25.03 14.76
CA GLN A 144 -11.49 25.44 16.17
C GLN A 144 -11.99 24.28 17.03
N VAL A 145 -13.13 23.68 16.67
CA VAL A 145 -13.73 22.62 17.46
C VAL A 145 -12.85 21.36 17.49
N ARG A 146 -12.24 20.98 16.36
CA ARG A 146 -11.26 19.89 16.33
C ARG A 146 -10.11 20.12 17.33
N ASN A 147 -9.61 21.35 17.42
CA ASN A 147 -8.54 21.71 18.35
C ASN A 147 -9.01 21.68 19.81
N ASN A 148 -10.20 22.20 20.10
CA ASN A 148 -10.78 22.20 21.46
C ASN A 148 -10.99 20.77 22.00
N TYR A 149 -11.40 19.84 21.14
CA TYR A 149 -11.52 18.42 21.48
C TYR A 149 -10.19 17.64 21.35
N GLN A 150 -9.07 18.33 21.06
CA GLN A 150 -7.73 17.74 20.87
C GLN A 150 -7.70 16.57 19.87
N LEU A 151 -8.54 16.63 18.84
CA LEU A 151 -8.68 15.57 17.85
C LEU A 151 -7.51 15.59 16.86
N LYS A 152 -6.56 14.66 17.02
CA LYS A 152 -5.41 14.50 16.13
C LYS A 152 -5.72 13.57 14.95
N TRP A 153 -5.23 13.91 13.76
CA TRP A 153 -5.37 13.11 12.53
C TRP A 153 -4.68 11.74 12.58
N SER A 154 -3.58 11.66 13.33
CA SER A 154 -2.80 10.47 13.56
C SER A 154 -2.13 10.60 14.92
N ASN A 155 -2.11 9.53 15.70
CA ASN A 155 -1.22 9.41 16.84
C ASN A 155 -0.21 8.32 16.50
N THR A 156 1.07 8.67 16.45
CA THR A 156 2.14 7.67 16.41
C THR A 156 2.23 7.12 17.81
N ASP A 157 1.52 6.02 18.06
CA ASP A 157 1.46 5.42 19.38
C ASP A 157 2.72 4.56 19.60
N SER A 158 3.80 5.24 20.01
CA SER A 158 5.07 4.62 20.38
C SER A 158 4.89 3.57 21.47
N LEU A 159 4.00 3.83 22.44
CA LEU A 159 3.64 2.88 23.50
C LEU A 159 2.96 1.64 22.96
N ASN A 160 2.01 1.76 22.02
CA ASN A 160 1.39 0.61 21.37
C ASN A 160 2.38 -0.17 20.49
N SER A 161 3.35 0.52 19.89
CA SER A 161 4.43 -0.14 19.15
C SER A 161 5.32 -0.95 20.10
N PHE A 162 5.71 -0.37 21.23
CA PHE A 162 6.47 -1.03 22.30
C PHE A 162 5.70 -2.23 22.88
N ARG A 163 4.42 -2.04 23.25
CA ARG A 163 3.55 -3.12 23.75
C ARG A 163 3.45 -4.29 22.78
N LYS A 164 3.35 -4.03 21.48
CA LYS A 164 3.29 -5.09 20.45
C LYS A 164 4.59 -5.86 20.26
N ILE A 165 5.73 -5.23 20.54
CA ILE A 165 7.05 -5.88 20.49
C ILE A 165 7.21 -6.80 21.70
N ASN A 166 6.70 -6.37 22.86
CA ASN A 166 6.79 -7.13 24.12
C ASN A 166 5.58 -8.05 24.38
N ASP A 167 4.68 -8.20 23.41
CA ASP A 167 3.54 -9.12 23.53
C ASP A 167 3.99 -10.52 23.11
N GLU A 168 4.17 -11.41 24.10
CA GLU A 168 4.56 -12.81 23.90
C GLU A 168 3.60 -13.57 22.98
N ASN A 169 2.32 -13.15 22.90
CA ASN A 169 1.32 -13.77 22.03
C ASN A 169 1.43 -13.32 20.55
N ASN A 170 2.36 -12.42 20.24
CA ASN A 170 2.61 -11.90 18.89
C ASN A 170 4.11 -11.97 18.55
N ASP A 171 4.79 -12.99 19.06
CA ASP A 171 6.15 -13.37 18.69
C ASP A 171 6.22 -14.03 17.30
N ILE A 172 7.42 -14.35 16.82
CA ILE A 172 7.58 -14.97 15.50
C ILE A 172 7.07 -16.42 15.47
N ASN A 173 7.20 -17.15 16.58
CA ASN A 173 6.83 -18.57 16.65
C ASN A 173 5.30 -18.75 16.55
N SER A 174 4.53 -17.98 17.31
CA SER A 174 3.07 -17.96 17.23
C SER A 174 2.57 -17.60 15.83
N MET A 175 3.27 -16.69 15.13
CA MET A 175 2.96 -16.37 13.73
C MET A 175 3.27 -17.52 12.77
N ILE A 176 4.40 -18.21 12.94
CA ILE A 176 4.77 -19.40 12.16
C ILE A 176 3.76 -20.52 12.40
N ASP A 177 3.39 -20.77 13.65
CA ASP A 177 2.40 -21.78 14.01
C ASP A 177 1.03 -21.46 13.41
N TRP A 178 0.64 -20.19 13.37
CA TRP A 178 -0.56 -19.77 12.64
C TRP A 178 -0.48 -20.13 11.15
N VAL A 179 0.68 -19.92 10.49
CA VAL A 179 0.86 -20.30 9.07
C VAL A 179 0.78 -21.82 8.92
N ARG A 180 1.48 -22.59 9.74
CA ARG A 180 1.47 -24.07 9.71
C ARG A 180 0.07 -24.64 9.90
N GLN A 181 -0.65 -24.17 10.93
CA GLN A 181 -2.02 -24.59 11.19
C GLN A 181 -2.96 -24.20 10.04
N SER A 182 -2.79 -23.00 9.49
CA SER A 182 -3.60 -22.51 8.36
C SER A 182 -3.37 -23.33 7.10
N VAL A 183 -2.13 -23.71 6.81
CA VAL A 183 -1.77 -24.58 5.68
C VAL A 183 -2.40 -25.96 5.83
N LYS A 184 -2.36 -26.56 7.03
CA LYS A 184 -2.99 -27.85 7.34
C LYS A 184 -4.53 -27.78 7.25
N GLN A 185 -5.13 -26.74 7.80
CA GLN A 185 -6.59 -26.57 7.85
C GLN A 185 -7.19 -26.16 6.50
N PHE A 186 -6.45 -25.39 5.69
CA PHE A 186 -6.91 -24.91 4.39
C PHE A 186 -5.93 -25.32 3.27
N PRO A 187 -5.83 -26.62 2.92
CA PRO A 187 -4.88 -27.10 1.91
C PRO A 187 -4.98 -26.39 0.57
N ARG A 188 -6.20 -25.98 0.17
CA ARG A 188 -6.44 -25.20 -1.05
C ARG A 188 -5.67 -23.87 -1.11
N PHE A 189 -5.39 -23.26 0.04
CA PHE A 189 -4.66 -21.98 0.13
C PHE A 189 -3.23 -22.17 0.65
N ALA A 190 -2.78 -23.40 0.85
CA ALA A 190 -1.46 -23.70 1.41
C ALA A 190 -0.35 -22.99 0.64
N ASN A 191 -0.29 -23.20 -0.68
CA ASN A 191 0.80 -22.72 -1.51
C ASN A 191 0.87 -21.19 -1.55
N VAL A 192 -0.27 -20.49 -1.61
CA VAL A 192 -0.30 -19.02 -1.60
C VAL A 192 0.06 -18.43 -0.24
N LEU A 193 -0.24 -19.12 0.87
CA LEU A 193 0.15 -18.69 2.22
C LEU A 193 1.67 -18.82 2.42
N ILE A 194 2.26 -19.93 2.00
CA ILE A 194 3.71 -20.14 2.03
C ILE A 194 4.39 -19.13 1.09
N PHE A 195 3.88 -18.98 -0.14
CA PHE A 195 4.37 -18.00 -1.11
C PHE A 195 4.38 -16.56 -0.56
N ASN A 196 3.29 -16.12 0.07
CA ASN A 196 3.21 -14.81 0.69
C ASN A 196 4.23 -14.65 1.83
N THR A 197 4.51 -15.72 2.56
CA THR A 197 5.51 -15.73 3.63
C THR A 197 6.94 -15.65 3.09
N LEU A 198 7.23 -16.33 1.97
CA LEU A 198 8.55 -16.30 1.33
C LEU A 198 8.82 -15.03 0.52
N THR A 199 7.78 -14.34 0.04
CA THR A 199 7.93 -13.11 -0.76
C THR A 199 7.79 -11.82 0.05
N GLY A 200 7.14 -11.88 1.22
CA GLY A 200 6.91 -10.72 2.08
C GLY A 200 6.01 -9.65 1.47
N LEU A 201 5.26 -9.99 0.41
CA LEU A 201 4.34 -9.07 -0.26
C LEU A 201 3.13 -8.72 0.63
N ARG A 202 2.36 -7.70 0.26
CA ARG A 202 1.07 -7.48 0.93
C ARG A 202 0.11 -8.59 0.51
N PRO A 203 -0.87 -8.99 1.34
CA PRO A 203 -1.72 -10.14 1.03
C PRO A 203 -2.37 -10.09 -0.35
N THR A 204 -2.88 -8.92 -0.77
CA THR A 204 -3.43 -8.76 -2.12
C THR A 204 -2.37 -8.84 -3.20
N GLU A 205 -1.21 -8.19 -3.01
CA GLU A 205 -0.10 -8.22 -3.98
C GLU A 205 0.46 -9.65 -4.14
N ALA A 206 0.53 -10.42 -3.04
CA ALA A 206 0.99 -11.80 -3.05
C ALA A 206 0.07 -12.71 -3.87
N VAL A 207 -1.26 -12.56 -3.73
CA VAL A 207 -2.23 -13.35 -4.51
C VAL A 207 -2.14 -12.99 -6.00
N GLU A 208 -2.08 -11.70 -6.34
CA GLU A 208 -1.90 -11.27 -7.74
C GLU A 208 -0.58 -11.78 -8.33
N SER A 209 0.50 -11.71 -7.56
CA SER A 209 1.81 -12.24 -7.93
C SER A 209 1.78 -13.75 -8.17
N PHE A 210 1.11 -14.51 -7.30
CA PHE A 210 0.95 -15.95 -7.42
C PHE A 210 0.18 -16.33 -8.70
N ASN A 211 -0.91 -15.62 -8.99
CA ASN A 211 -1.70 -15.82 -10.20
C ASN A 211 -0.89 -15.46 -11.48
N LEU A 212 -0.19 -14.32 -11.49
CA LEU A 212 0.67 -13.91 -12.60
C LEU A 212 1.78 -14.91 -12.91
N LEU A 213 2.39 -15.47 -11.86
CA LEU A 213 3.44 -16.48 -12.05
C LEU A 213 2.87 -17.78 -12.63
N SER A 214 1.58 -18.07 -12.39
CA SER A 214 0.88 -19.23 -12.95
C SER A 214 0.50 -19.04 -14.42
N SER A 215 0.06 -17.83 -14.80
CA SER A 215 -0.51 -17.54 -16.12
C SER A 215 0.45 -16.87 -17.12
N SER A 216 1.47 -16.15 -16.64
CA SER A 216 2.36 -15.32 -17.47
C SER A 216 3.80 -15.31 -16.95
N SER A 217 4.30 -16.48 -16.56
CA SER A 217 5.64 -16.65 -15.97
C SER A 217 6.78 -16.06 -16.80
N ARG A 218 6.73 -16.18 -18.14
CA ARG A 218 7.79 -15.70 -19.04
C ARG A 218 7.99 -14.18 -19.01
N ASP A 219 6.92 -13.41 -18.86
CA ASP A 219 6.99 -11.94 -18.90
C ASP A 219 7.24 -11.33 -17.51
N TYR A 220 6.99 -12.11 -16.47
CA TYR A 220 7.03 -11.69 -15.08
C TYR A 220 8.31 -12.10 -14.35
N LEU A 221 8.88 -13.25 -14.71
CA LEU A 221 10.15 -13.74 -14.19
C LEU A 221 11.31 -13.03 -14.89
N SER A 222 12.36 -12.72 -14.14
CA SER A 222 13.60 -12.22 -14.71
C SER A 222 14.23 -13.24 -15.67
N LYS A 223 15.08 -12.76 -16.60
CA LYS A 223 15.74 -13.63 -17.60
C LYS A 223 16.57 -14.77 -16.99
N ASP A 224 17.14 -14.53 -15.81
CA ASP A 224 17.92 -15.51 -15.05
C ASP A 224 17.06 -16.43 -14.17
N GLY A 225 15.75 -16.21 -14.11
CA GLY A 225 14.82 -17.01 -13.32
C GLY A 225 14.83 -16.73 -11.81
N ARG A 226 15.59 -15.74 -11.35
CA ARG A 226 15.89 -15.52 -9.92
C ARG A 226 15.01 -14.47 -9.24
N ARG A 227 14.19 -13.73 -9.98
CA ARG A 227 13.41 -12.61 -9.44
C ARG A 227 12.05 -12.49 -10.11
N LEU A 228 11.05 -12.07 -9.34
CA LEU A 228 9.79 -11.55 -9.86
C LEU A 228 9.92 -10.06 -10.09
N GLU A 229 9.66 -9.60 -11.31
CA GLU A 229 9.82 -8.20 -11.72
C GLU A 229 8.49 -7.44 -11.64
N HIS A 230 8.01 -7.19 -10.41
CA HIS A 230 6.75 -6.48 -10.11
C HIS A 230 6.62 -5.12 -10.81
N PHE A 231 7.76 -4.44 -11.03
CA PHE A 231 7.78 -3.15 -11.71
C PHE A 231 7.26 -3.21 -13.16
N ARG A 232 7.22 -4.39 -13.80
CA ARG A 232 6.61 -4.59 -15.12
C ARG A 232 5.08 -4.52 -15.11
N PHE A 233 4.46 -4.68 -13.93
CA PHE A 233 3.02 -4.65 -13.73
C PHE A 233 2.62 -3.51 -12.79
N PRO A 234 2.85 -2.24 -13.18
CA PRO A 234 2.73 -1.10 -12.28
C PRO A 234 1.29 -0.85 -11.78
N SER A 235 0.27 -1.22 -12.56
CA SER A 235 -1.14 -1.13 -12.15
C SER A 235 -1.46 -1.99 -10.92
N ILE A 236 -0.72 -3.08 -10.71
CA ILE A 236 -0.92 -4.02 -9.60
C ILE A 236 -0.03 -3.64 -8.42
N PHE A 237 1.27 -3.45 -8.67
CA PHE A 237 2.31 -3.37 -7.62
C PHE A 237 2.83 -1.95 -7.32
N ILE A 238 2.65 -1.00 -8.23
CA ILE A 238 3.15 0.39 -8.09
C ILE A 238 1.97 1.34 -7.88
N ARG A 239 1.45 1.34 -6.66
CA ARG A 239 0.41 2.26 -6.21
C ARG A 239 1.02 3.56 -5.69
N ARG A 240 0.19 4.59 -5.56
CA ARG A 240 0.60 5.95 -5.12
C ARG A 240 1.56 5.95 -3.92
N THR A 241 1.26 5.16 -2.88
CA THR A 241 2.05 5.11 -1.63
C THR A 241 2.70 3.76 -1.35
N LYS A 242 2.49 2.76 -2.21
CA LYS A 242 2.90 1.37 -2.00
C LYS A 242 3.54 0.88 -3.30
N LYS A 243 4.83 0.56 -3.27
CA LYS A 243 5.60 0.27 -4.49
C LYS A 243 6.44 -0.97 -4.28
N ALA A 244 5.91 -2.14 -4.60
CA ALA A 244 6.69 -3.38 -4.61
C ALA A 244 7.38 -3.51 -5.98
N PHE A 245 8.72 -3.62 -5.99
CA PHE A 245 9.49 -3.62 -7.24
C PHE A 245 9.93 -5.02 -7.64
N ILE A 246 10.47 -5.78 -6.69
CA ILE A 246 10.96 -7.13 -6.92
C ILE A 246 10.66 -8.05 -5.74
N SER A 247 10.57 -9.34 -6.00
CA SER A 247 10.71 -10.39 -4.97
C SER A 247 11.77 -11.38 -5.42
N ILE A 248 12.52 -11.93 -4.48
CA ILE A 248 13.57 -12.93 -4.75
C ILE A 248 12.90 -14.30 -4.91
N MET A 249 13.34 -15.05 -5.91
CA MET A 249 12.85 -16.40 -6.21
C MET A 249 13.88 -17.43 -5.78
N ASN A 250 13.38 -18.52 -5.19
CA ASN A 250 14.11 -19.76 -4.98
C ASN A 250 13.34 -20.93 -5.61
N LYS A 251 13.94 -22.13 -5.56
CA LYS A 251 13.33 -23.34 -6.12
C LYS A 251 12.00 -23.67 -5.43
N HIS A 252 11.90 -23.44 -4.12
CA HIS A 252 10.67 -23.70 -3.37
C HIS A 252 9.50 -22.84 -3.87
N ILE A 253 9.71 -21.53 -4.07
CA ILE A 253 8.66 -20.63 -4.59
C ILE A 253 8.16 -21.11 -5.96
N MET A 254 9.06 -21.54 -6.84
CA MET A 254 8.67 -22.10 -8.15
C MET A 254 7.84 -23.38 -8.02
N ASN A 255 8.22 -24.27 -7.10
CA ASN A 255 7.50 -25.52 -6.88
C ASN A 255 6.10 -25.29 -6.32
N LEU A 256 5.94 -24.34 -5.38
CA LEU A 256 4.61 -23.96 -4.84
C LEU A 256 3.62 -23.57 -5.94
N VAL A 257 4.10 -22.87 -6.98
CA VAL A 257 3.25 -22.48 -8.10
C VAL A 257 2.96 -23.66 -9.02
N LYS A 258 3.97 -24.46 -9.36
CA LYS A 258 3.80 -25.65 -10.22
C LYS A 258 2.85 -26.70 -9.63
N GLU A 259 2.93 -26.90 -8.31
CA GLU A 259 2.10 -27.87 -7.59
C GLU A 259 0.68 -27.34 -7.33
N SER A 260 0.46 -26.03 -7.51
CA SER A 260 -0.87 -25.48 -7.33
C SER A 260 -1.78 -25.90 -8.48
N LYS A 261 -2.93 -26.46 -8.14
CA LYS A 261 -3.99 -26.68 -9.12
C LYS A 261 -4.42 -25.30 -9.60
N TYR A 262 -4.26 -25.04 -10.90
CA TYR A 262 -4.53 -23.75 -11.54
C TYR A 262 -5.94 -23.24 -11.21
N GLU A 263 -6.04 -22.44 -10.16
CA GLU A 263 -7.26 -21.74 -9.80
C GLU A 263 -6.91 -20.27 -9.59
N ASP A 264 -7.64 -19.37 -10.26
CA ASP A 264 -7.53 -17.94 -10.01
C ASP A 264 -7.98 -17.61 -8.58
N LEU A 265 -6.97 -17.41 -7.73
CA LEU A 265 -7.15 -17.05 -6.34
C LEU A 265 -7.52 -15.57 -6.24
N ASN A 266 -8.35 -15.25 -5.26
CA ASN A 266 -8.66 -13.87 -4.90
C ASN A 266 -8.54 -13.74 -3.39
N TYR A 267 -7.88 -12.69 -2.92
CA TYR A 267 -7.72 -12.43 -1.49
C TYR A 267 -9.06 -12.42 -0.73
N SER A 268 -10.13 -11.93 -1.36
CA SER A 268 -11.49 -11.96 -0.79
C SER A 268 -12.01 -13.38 -0.60
N LYS A 269 -11.73 -14.30 -1.53
CA LYS A 269 -12.10 -15.73 -1.40
C LYS A 269 -11.37 -16.36 -0.21
N ILE A 270 -10.06 -16.13 -0.09
CA ILE A 270 -9.25 -16.62 1.04
C ILE A 270 -9.82 -16.08 2.36
N ARG A 271 -10.01 -14.77 2.46
CA ARG A 271 -10.55 -14.13 3.68
C ARG A 271 -11.92 -14.67 4.07
N LEU A 272 -12.83 -14.82 3.10
CA LEU A 272 -14.17 -15.35 3.34
C LEU A 272 -14.15 -16.82 3.76
N ALA A 273 -13.24 -17.63 3.23
CA ALA A 273 -13.10 -19.03 3.63
C ALA A 273 -12.69 -19.16 5.11
N PHE A 274 -11.72 -18.36 5.57
CA PHE A 274 -11.36 -18.29 6.99
C PHE A 274 -12.56 -17.85 7.85
N GLN A 275 -13.26 -16.80 7.42
CA GLN A 275 -14.40 -16.25 8.15
C GLN A 275 -15.55 -17.27 8.29
N ARG A 276 -15.87 -18.02 7.22
CA ARG A 276 -16.90 -19.08 7.25
C ARG A 276 -16.56 -20.22 8.22
N ASN A 277 -15.29 -20.40 8.55
CA ASN A 277 -14.81 -21.38 9.52
C ASN A 277 -14.57 -20.76 10.91
N ASN A 278 -15.12 -19.58 11.19
CA ASN A 278 -14.93 -18.84 12.44
C ASN A 278 -13.46 -18.59 12.81
N LYS A 279 -12.58 -18.49 11.81
CA LYS A 279 -11.16 -18.18 11.98
C LYS A 279 -10.84 -16.80 11.43
N LYS A 280 -9.89 -16.11 12.08
CA LYS A 280 -9.37 -14.83 11.61
C LYS A 280 -8.29 -15.07 10.56
N CYS A 281 -8.42 -14.42 9.39
CA CYS A 281 -7.38 -14.42 8.37
C CYS A 281 -6.27 -13.44 8.74
N ASN A 282 -5.12 -13.95 9.18
CA ASN A 282 -3.96 -13.16 9.58
C ASN A 282 -2.83 -13.21 8.52
N MET A 283 -3.13 -13.10 7.23
CA MET A 283 -2.09 -13.05 6.17
C MET A 283 -1.09 -11.88 6.32
N SER A 284 -1.37 -10.91 7.20
CA SER A 284 -0.36 -9.93 7.62
C SER A 284 0.83 -10.55 8.37
N TYR A 285 0.64 -11.72 9.01
CA TYR A 285 1.70 -12.45 9.70
C TYR A 285 2.75 -12.95 8.73
N CYS A 286 2.39 -13.46 7.55
CA CYS A 286 3.32 -13.86 6.50
C CYS A 286 4.41 -12.79 6.25
N ARG A 287 3.97 -11.54 6.10
CA ARG A 287 4.87 -10.40 5.88
C ARG A 287 5.69 -10.01 7.11
N LYS A 288 5.15 -10.18 8.32
CA LYS A 288 5.89 -9.96 9.57
C LYS A 288 6.97 -11.03 9.74
N ILE A 289 6.62 -12.30 9.56
CA ILE A 289 7.55 -13.46 9.59
C ILE A 289 8.70 -13.21 8.63
N PHE A 290 8.43 -12.87 7.37
CA PHE A 290 9.47 -12.54 6.38
C PHE A 290 10.45 -11.49 6.91
N ALA A 291 9.94 -10.36 7.43
CA ALA A 291 10.79 -9.28 7.92
C ALA A 291 11.59 -9.68 9.16
N THR A 292 10.93 -10.27 10.17
CA THR A 292 11.57 -10.66 11.42
C THR A 292 12.59 -11.77 11.19
N PHE A 293 12.26 -12.78 10.38
CA PHE A 293 13.15 -13.87 10.04
C PHE A 293 14.42 -13.38 9.33
N LEU A 294 14.26 -12.59 8.25
CA LEU A 294 15.42 -12.05 7.54
C LEU A 294 16.26 -11.15 8.43
N ARG A 295 15.62 -10.37 9.31
CA ARG A 295 16.36 -9.53 10.27
C ARG A 295 17.18 -10.38 11.25
N ASN A 296 16.60 -11.45 11.78
CA ASN A 296 17.28 -12.37 12.69
C ASN A 296 18.44 -13.12 12.00
N GLU A 297 18.31 -13.43 10.71
CA GLU A 297 19.39 -13.97 9.88
C GLU A 297 20.42 -12.90 9.47
N GLY A 298 20.37 -11.68 10.01
CA GLY A 298 21.36 -10.63 9.76
C GLY A 298 21.18 -9.86 8.45
N VAL A 299 19.97 -9.84 7.87
CA VAL A 299 19.64 -8.94 6.75
C VAL A 299 19.36 -7.53 7.27
N GLU A 300 19.83 -6.54 6.53
CA GLU A 300 19.76 -5.13 6.84
C GLU A 300 18.31 -4.61 6.66
N PRO A 301 17.79 -3.76 7.57
CA PRO A 301 16.40 -3.30 7.51
C PRO A 301 16.06 -2.55 6.22
N GLU A 302 17.01 -1.80 5.64
CA GLU A 302 16.85 -1.07 4.38
C GLU A 302 16.52 -2.01 3.22
N LEU A 303 17.19 -3.16 3.19
CA LEU A 303 16.99 -4.19 2.18
C LEU A 303 15.67 -4.92 2.41
N ILE A 304 15.33 -5.25 3.66
CA ILE A 304 14.05 -5.86 4.01
C ILE A 304 12.90 -4.94 3.59
N ASP A 305 12.99 -3.64 3.92
CA ASP A 305 12.01 -2.63 3.52
C ASP A 305 11.90 -2.54 1.99
N LEU A 306 13.02 -2.54 1.27
CA LEU A 306 13.04 -2.52 -0.21
C LEU A 306 12.32 -3.73 -0.82
N LEU A 307 12.64 -4.95 -0.37
CA LEU A 307 11.97 -6.19 -0.82
C LEU A 307 10.48 -6.18 -0.49
N GLN A 308 10.13 -5.53 0.61
CA GLN A 308 8.76 -5.32 1.04
C GLN A 308 8.05 -4.15 0.31
N GLY A 309 8.71 -3.47 -0.61
CA GLY A 309 8.16 -2.36 -1.37
C GLY A 309 7.97 -1.09 -0.54
N ARG A 310 8.94 -0.81 0.34
CA ARG A 310 9.09 0.41 1.12
C ARG A 310 10.45 1.00 0.77
N ILE A 311 10.50 2.30 0.50
CA ILE A 311 11.76 3.01 0.30
C ILE A 311 11.96 3.87 1.56
N PRO A 312 12.93 3.54 2.43
CA PRO A 312 13.27 4.40 3.55
C PRO A 312 13.61 5.80 3.05
N ASN A 313 13.14 6.82 3.76
CA ASN A 313 13.46 8.22 3.43
C ASN A 313 14.82 8.67 3.96
N SER A 314 15.67 7.74 4.41
CA SER A 314 16.98 8.08 4.96
C SER A 314 17.89 8.64 3.86
N ILE A 315 18.74 9.60 4.26
CA ILE A 315 19.76 10.18 3.38
C ILE A 315 20.68 9.08 2.85
N PHE A 316 21.05 8.12 3.72
CA PHE A 316 21.85 6.95 3.35
C PHE A 316 21.27 6.20 2.16
N VAL A 317 20.00 5.76 2.23
CA VAL A 317 19.37 4.98 1.14
C VAL A 317 19.30 5.79 -0.17
N ARG A 318 19.02 7.09 -0.08
CA ARG A 318 18.89 7.95 -1.27
C ARG A 318 20.21 8.21 -1.96
N HIS A 319 21.24 8.57 -1.20
CA HIS A 319 22.47 9.13 -1.75
C HIS A 319 23.65 8.16 -1.76
N TYR A 320 23.72 7.25 -0.79
CA TYR A 320 24.93 6.46 -0.52
C TYR A 320 24.77 4.96 -0.73
N TYR A 321 23.58 4.41 -0.49
CA TYR A 321 23.36 2.97 -0.57
C TYR A 321 23.44 2.49 -2.02
N ARG A 322 24.56 1.84 -2.37
CA ARG A 322 24.84 1.28 -3.69
C ARG A 322 25.39 -0.15 -3.53
N PRO A 323 24.56 -1.09 -3.07
CA PRO A 323 25.01 -2.46 -2.84
C PRO A 323 25.23 -3.23 -4.15
N GLN A 324 26.03 -4.29 -4.08
CA GLN A 324 26.08 -5.32 -5.12
C GLN A 324 24.83 -6.20 -4.99
N LEU A 325 23.88 -6.02 -5.90
CA LEU A 325 22.54 -6.58 -5.77
C LEU A 325 22.53 -8.10 -5.93
N GLU A 326 23.29 -8.65 -6.86
CA GLU A 326 23.28 -10.10 -7.13
C GLU A 326 23.77 -10.93 -5.92
N THR A 327 24.85 -10.50 -5.26
CA THR A 327 25.35 -11.12 -4.02
C THR A 327 24.30 -11.09 -2.93
N ILE A 328 23.59 -9.96 -2.80
CA ILE A 328 22.50 -9.82 -1.84
C ILE A 328 21.35 -10.77 -2.16
N TYR A 329 20.97 -10.89 -3.43
CA TYR A 329 19.86 -11.75 -3.85
C TYR A 329 20.15 -13.20 -3.57
N ASN A 330 21.36 -13.69 -3.85
CA ASN A 330 21.77 -15.05 -3.52
C ASN A 330 21.72 -15.29 -2.00
N ARG A 331 22.30 -14.38 -1.21
CA ARG A 331 22.27 -14.46 0.26
C ARG A 331 20.84 -14.47 0.81
N VAL A 332 19.92 -13.74 0.19
CA VAL A 332 18.50 -13.74 0.58
C VAL A 332 17.83 -15.04 0.15
N ALA A 333 18.07 -15.54 -1.06
CA ALA A 333 17.51 -16.80 -1.55
C ALA A 333 17.85 -17.98 -0.62
N ASP A 334 19.12 -18.10 -0.18
CA ASP A 334 19.55 -19.14 0.76
C ASP A 334 18.80 -19.06 2.10
N LYS A 335 18.54 -17.84 2.58
CA LYS A 335 17.75 -17.61 3.80
C LYS A 335 16.28 -17.97 3.59
N LEU A 336 15.73 -17.75 2.39
CA LEU A 336 14.37 -18.16 2.07
C LEU A 336 14.22 -19.68 2.01
N ASP A 337 15.26 -20.43 1.65
CA ASP A 337 15.26 -21.90 1.75
C ASP A 337 15.10 -22.34 3.21
N LYS A 338 15.89 -21.76 4.13
CA LYS A 338 15.74 -22.01 5.58
C LYS A 338 14.36 -21.63 6.11
N LEU A 339 13.79 -20.51 5.65
CA LEU A 339 12.45 -20.10 6.05
C LEU A 339 11.41 -21.08 5.53
N ASN A 340 11.55 -21.56 4.29
CA ASN A 340 10.66 -22.57 3.73
C ASN A 340 10.68 -23.85 4.57
N ASP A 341 11.88 -24.35 4.90
CA ASP A 341 12.05 -25.50 5.79
C ASP A 341 11.38 -25.28 7.14
N LEU A 342 11.51 -24.10 7.72
CA LEU A 342 10.85 -23.77 8.98
C LEU A 342 9.32 -23.85 8.85
N LEU A 343 8.74 -23.45 7.72
CA LEU A 343 7.30 -23.50 7.50
C LEU A 343 6.77 -24.91 7.20
N THR A 344 7.59 -25.76 6.57
CA THR A 344 7.18 -27.10 6.11
C THR A 344 7.58 -28.24 7.06
N ARG A 345 8.57 -28.02 7.95
CA ARG A 345 8.89 -28.95 9.04
C ARG A 345 7.63 -29.19 9.89
N THR A 346 7.20 -30.45 9.90
CA THR A 346 5.90 -30.88 10.44
C THR A 346 5.98 -31.17 11.92
#